data_AF-A0A0R1GQS4-F1
#
_entry.id   AF-A0A0R1GQS4-F1
#
_cell.length_a   1.000
_cell.length_b   1.000
_cell.length_c   1.000
_cell.angle_alpha   90.00
_cell.angle_beta   90.00
_cell.angle_gamma   90.00
#
_symmetry.space_group_name_H-M   'P 1'
#
loop_
_entity.id
_entity.type
_entity.pdbx_description
1 polymer ?
#
loop_
_entity_poly.entity_id
_entity_poly.type
_entity_poly.pdbx_seq_one_letter_code
_entity_poly.pdbx_strand_id
1 'polypeptide(L)'
;MIDKPEVSASALWLTPLEQGIIRIGFADDGRELLGPVQKITWQVEQGRVHLGTPFLIVSGVNEELTLHFPFAGRIAQINEDLAAHPEWLNNRNDDLDWMVDLAIE
;
A
#
# COMPACT_ATOMS: atom_id res chain seq x y z
N MET A 1 -16.46 -0.60 3.40
CA MET A 1 -15.33 -1.00 2.56
C MET A 1 -15.37 -0.22 1.26
N ILE A 2 -14.39 0.65 1.05
CA ILE A 2 -14.13 1.39 -0.18
C ILE A 2 -13.26 0.53 -1.08
N ASP A 3 -13.77 0.23 -2.26
CA ASP A 3 -13.07 -0.54 -3.28
C ASP A 3 -13.18 0.21 -4.62
N LYS A 4 -12.33 1.24 -4.75
CA LYS A 4 -12.33 2.18 -5.87
C LYS A 4 -10.88 2.50 -6.28
N PRO A 5 -10.45 2.17 -7.50
CA PRO A 5 -9.08 2.41 -7.95
C PRO A 5 -8.64 3.88 -7.84
N GLU A 6 -9.54 4.83 -8.08
CA GLU A 6 -9.24 6.27 -7.96
C GLU A 6 -8.96 6.71 -6.52
N VAL A 7 -9.67 6.15 -5.53
CA VAL A 7 -9.43 6.42 -4.10
C VAL A 7 -8.19 5.69 -3.63
N SER A 8 -7.98 4.47 -4.11
CA SER A 8 -6.73 3.76 -3.87
C SER A 8 -5.54 4.57 -4.37
N ALA A 9 -5.58 5.11 -5.59
CA ALA A 9 -4.45 5.83 -6.17
C ALA A 9 -4.09 7.10 -5.37
N SER A 10 -5.08 7.85 -4.86
CA SER A 10 -4.81 9.02 -4.00
C SER A 10 -4.25 8.64 -2.63
N ALA A 11 -4.56 7.44 -2.14
CA ALA A 11 -4.06 6.92 -0.87
C ALA A 11 -2.63 6.35 -0.94
N LEU A 12 -1.93 6.48 -2.07
CA LEU A 12 -0.57 5.97 -2.25
C LEU A 12 0.42 7.10 -2.45
N TRP A 13 1.58 7.00 -1.78
CA TRP A 13 2.78 7.72 -2.19
C TRP A 13 3.70 6.78 -2.95
N LEU A 14 4.48 7.34 -3.88
CA LEU A 14 5.39 6.61 -4.75
C LEU A 14 6.78 7.25 -4.70
N THR A 15 7.80 6.45 -4.38
CA THR A 15 9.20 6.90 -4.35
C THR A 15 10.02 6.00 -5.28
N PRO A 16 10.56 6.52 -6.40
CA PRO A 16 11.48 5.77 -7.23
C PRO A 16 12.76 5.44 -6.44
N LEU A 17 13.18 4.18 -6.54
CA LEU A 17 14.46 3.68 -6.05
C LEU A 17 15.40 3.43 -7.25
N GLU A 18 16.55 2.82 -6.99
CA GLU A 18 17.47 2.41 -8.04
C GLU A 18 16.87 1.29 -8.93
N GLN A 19 17.44 1.11 -10.13
CA GLN A 19 17.17 -0.04 -11.01
C GLN A 19 15.71 -0.22 -11.47
N GLY A 20 14.90 0.84 -11.50
CA GLY A 20 13.51 0.76 -11.97
C GLY A 20 12.54 0.17 -10.94
N ILE A 21 12.94 0.15 -9.68
CA ILE A 21 12.06 -0.20 -8.56
C ILE A 21 11.33 1.05 -8.10
N ILE A 22 10.03 0.94 -7.86
CA ILE A 22 9.23 1.98 -7.20
C ILE A 22 8.77 1.45 -5.85
N ARG A 23 9.06 2.20 -4.79
CA ARG A 23 8.51 1.98 -3.46
C ARG A 23 7.14 2.60 -3.35
N ILE A 24 6.19 1.82 -2.85
CA ILE A 24 4.79 2.22 -2.67
C ILE A 24 4.50 2.21 -1.17
N GLY A 25 3.96 3.30 -0.65
CA GLY A 25 3.48 3.37 0.73
C GLY A 25 2.19 4.17 0.87
N PHE A 26 1.75 4.39 2.11
CA PHE A 26 0.42 4.93 2.41
C PHE A 26 0.43 6.44 2.59
N ALA A 27 -0.36 7.18 1.80
CA ALA A 27 -0.39 8.64 1.80
C ALA A 27 -1.39 9.23 2.79
N ASP A 28 -1.25 10.53 3.05
CA ASP A 28 -2.08 11.27 4.01
C ASP A 28 -3.57 11.24 3.64
N ASP A 29 -3.92 11.31 2.36
CA ASP A 29 -5.31 11.18 1.89
C ASP A 29 -5.97 9.87 2.38
N GLY A 30 -5.22 8.77 2.39
CA GLY A 30 -5.68 7.49 2.92
C GLY A 30 -5.84 7.51 4.44
N ARG A 31 -4.89 8.13 5.15
CA ARG A 31 -4.92 8.26 6.62
C ARG A 31 -6.11 9.09 7.09
N GLU A 32 -6.35 10.23 6.45
CA GLU A 32 -7.48 11.11 6.77
C GLU A 32 -8.82 10.40 6.53
N LEU A 33 -8.91 9.63 5.45
CA LEU A 33 -10.10 8.87 5.11
C LEU A 33 -10.42 7.76 6.11
N LEU A 34 -9.42 6.97 6.49
CA LEU A 34 -9.61 5.79 7.35
C LEU A 34 -9.65 6.11 8.85
N GLY A 35 -9.00 7.21 9.25
CA GLY A 35 -8.60 7.42 10.64
C GLY A 35 -7.53 6.42 11.08
N PRO A 36 -7.28 6.29 12.40
CA PRO A 36 -6.24 5.40 12.90
C PRO A 36 -6.40 3.96 12.39
N VAL A 37 -5.35 3.42 11.79
CA VAL A 37 -5.28 2.05 11.28
C VAL A 37 -5.31 1.06 12.45
N GLN A 38 -6.19 0.07 12.36
CA GLN A 38 -6.34 -1.01 13.34
C GLN A 38 -5.79 -2.33 12.83
N LYS A 39 -5.88 -2.57 11.52
CA LYS A 39 -5.51 -3.85 10.90
C LYS A 39 -5.15 -3.65 9.43
N ILE A 40 -4.25 -4.50 8.94
CA ILE A 40 -4.05 -4.71 7.51
C ILE A 40 -4.28 -6.18 7.13
N THR A 41 -4.64 -6.42 5.87
CA THR A 41 -4.76 -7.77 5.30
C THR A 41 -4.16 -7.80 3.89
N TRP A 42 -2.99 -8.42 3.74
CA TRP A 42 -2.37 -8.64 2.44
C TRP A 42 -3.27 -9.47 1.52
N GLN A 43 -3.37 -9.07 0.26
CA GLN A 43 -4.09 -9.79 -0.79
C GLN A 43 -3.14 -10.45 -1.80
N VAL A 44 -1.83 -10.27 -1.60
CA VAL A 44 -0.77 -10.80 -2.46
C VAL A 44 0.40 -11.30 -1.60
N GLU A 45 1.19 -12.20 -2.16
CA GLU A 45 2.39 -12.74 -1.53
C GLU A 45 3.64 -12.33 -2.31
N GLN A 46 3.79 -12.79 -3.55
CA GLN A 46 4.94 -12.49 -4.42
C GLN A 46 4.54 -12.66 -5.89
N GLY A 47 5.35 -12.15 -6.82
CA GLY A 47 5.23 -12.45 -8.25
C GLY A 47 4.81 -11.29 -9.13
N ARG A 48 4.26 -11.60 -10.31
CA ARG A 48 3.82 -10.60 -11.29
C ARG A 48 2.42 -10.10 -10.95
N VAL A 49 2.20 -8.80 -11.13
CA VAL A 49 0.93 -8.13 -10.86
C VAL A 49 0.53 -7.25 -12.04
N HIS A 50 -0.77 -7.02 -12.17
CA HIS A 50 -1.32 -6.14 -13.20
C HIS A 50 -1.76 -4.81 -12.57
N LEU A 51 -1.89 -3.80 -13.42
CA LEU A 51 -2.56 -2.55 -13.04
C LEU A 51 -3.93 -2.86 -12.44
N GLY A 52 -4.23 -2.29 -11.28
CA GLY A 52 -5.50 -2.48 -10.61
C GLY A 52 -5.65 -3.82 -9.89
N THR A 53 -4.60 -4.65 -9.79
CA THR A 53 -4.65 -5.84 -8.91
C THR A 53 -4.70 -5.37 -7.44
N PRO A 54 -5.69 -5.81 -6.63
CA PRO A 54 -5.75 -5.48 -5.20
C PRO A 54 -4.59 -6.15 -4.47
N PHE A 55 -3.96 -5.43 -3.53
CA PHE A 55 -2.76 -5.92 -2.82
C PHE A 55 -2.81 -5.80 -1.31
N LEU A 56 -3.57 -4.84 -0.78
CA LEU A 56 -3.68 -4.63 0.65
C LEU A 56 -5.07 -4.09 0.98
N ILE A 57 -5.69 -4.64 2.02
CA ILE A 57 -6.85 -4.05 2.67
C ILE A 57 -6.38 -3.38 3.95
N VAL A 58 -6.69 -2.11 4.12
CA VAL A 58 -6.37 -1.32 5.32
C VAL A 58 -7.67 -0.98 6.05
N SER A 59 -7.82 -1.46 7.28
CA SER A 59 -8.99 -1.23 8.12
C SER A 59 -8.65 -0.19 9.18
N GLY A 60 -9.28 0.99 9.08
CA GLY A 60 -9.20 2.05 10.09
C GLY A 60 -10.38 2.04 11.05
N VAL A 61 -10.39 3.01 11.97
CA VAL A 61 -11.52 3.22 12.90
C VAL A 61 -12.82 3.58 12.18
N ASN A 62 -12.74 4.33 11.08
CA ASN A 62 -13.91 4.89 10.42
C ASN A 62 -14.40 4.03 9.26
N GLU A 63 -13.48 3.44 8.52
CA GLU A 63 -13.75 2.80 7.23
C GLU A 63 -12.65 1.77 6.90
N GLU A 64 -12.86 1.00 5.85
CA GLU A 64 -11.87 0.08 5.28
C GLU A 64 -11.63 0.41 3.81
N LEU A 65 -10.38 0.36 3.35
CA LEU A 65 -9.99 0.66 1.96
C LEU A 65 -9.18 -0.49 1.35
N THR A 66 -9.57 -0.90 0.14
CA THR A 66 -8.77 -1.80 -0.71
C THR A 66 -7.80 -0.99 -1.56
N LEU A 67 -6.51 -1.24 -1.39
CA LEU A 67 -5.43 -0.67 -2.18
C LEU A 67 -5.10 -1.58 -3.37
N HIS A 68 -4.84 -0.95 -4.50
CA HIS A 68 -4.58 -1.57 -5.79
C HIS A 68 -3.24 -1.12 -6.36
N PHE A 69 -2.57 -2.02 -7.07
CA PHE A 69 -1.31 -1.69 -7.72
C PHE A 69 -1.52 -0.59 -8.77
N PRO A 70 -0.77 0.54 -8.70
CA PRO A 70 -0.88 1.63 -9.65
C PRO A 70 -0.16 1.37 -10.98
N PHE A 71 0.62 0.28 -11.05
CA PHE A 71 1.35 -0.16 -12.25
C PHE A 71 1.35 -1.68 -12.34
N ALA A 72 1.53 -2.21 -13.56
CA ALA A 72 1.90 -3.61 -13.73
C ALA A 72 3.41 -3.79 -13.46
N GLY A 73 3.83 -4.96 -13.00
CA GLY A 73 5.23 -5.22 -12.70
C GLY A 73 5.45 -6.53 -11.95
N ARG A 74 6.57 -6.62 -11.26
CA ARG A 74 6.91 -7.74 -10.36
C ARG A 74 7.18 -7.22 -8.96
N ILE A 75 6.53 -7.82 -7.96
CA ILE A 75 6.81 -7.54 -6.55
C ILE A 75 8.27 -7.90 -6.27
N ALA A 76 9.05 -6.91 -5.85
CA ALA A 76 10.44 -7.08 -5.43
C ALA A 76 10.51 -7.34 -3.92
N GLN A 77 9.69 -6.65 -3.14
CA GLN A 77 9.64 -6.80 -1.68
C GLN A 77 8.26 -6.42 -1.12
N ILE A 78 7.86 -7.05 -0.02
CA ILE A 78 6.69 -6.67 0.79
C ILE A 78 7.18 -6.38 2.22
N ASN A 79 6.63 -5.35 2.86
CA ASN A 79 6.90 -5.06 4.25
C ASN A 79 6.04 -5.94 5.17
N GLU A 80 6.50 -7.16 5.43
CA GLU A 80 5.75 -8.14 6.24
C GLU A 80 5.52 -7.67 7.69
N ASP A 81 6.38 -6.79 8.20
CA ASP A 81 6.30 -6.26 9.57
C ASP A 81 5.02 -5.44 9.81
N LEU A 82 4.42 -4.85 8.77
CA LEU A 82 3.16 -4.11 8.88
C LEU A 82 2.00 -4.94 9.41
N ALA A 83 2.04 -6.27 9.26
CA ALA A 83 0.98 -7.13 9.81
C ALA A 83 1.02 -7.16 11.35
N ALA A 84 2.22 -7.06 11.92
CA ALA A 84 2.44 -6.94 13.36
C ALA A 84 2.38 -5.48 13.85
N HIS A 85 2.69 -4.53 12.96
CA HIS A 85 2.76 -3.10 13.25
C HIS A 85 1.87 -2.25 12.31
N PRO A 86 0.55 -2.49 12.24
CA PRO A 86 -0.34 -1.72 11.37
C PRO A 86 -0.37 -0.22 11.73
N GLU A 87 -0.03 0.13 12.97
CA GLU A 87 0.04 1.50 13.46
C GLU A 87 1.12 2.35 12.77
N TRP A 88 2.12 1.74 12.13
CA TRP A 88 3.13 2.48 11.37
C TRP A 88 2.52 3.24 10.18
N LEU A 89 1.40 2.77 9.63
CA LEU A 89 0.68 3.47 8.57
C LEU A 89 0.04 4.78 9.04
N ASN A 90 -0.08 5.04 10.34
CA ASN A 90 -0.73 6.26 10.85
C ASN A 90 0.07 7.54 10.64
N ASN A 91 1.38 7.44 10.42
CA ASN A 91 2.25 8.59 10.23
C ASN A 91 3.22 8.32 9.09
N ARG A 92 3.60 9.35 8.35
CA ARG A 92 4.63 9.22 7.33
C ARG A 92 5.98 8.90 7.97
N ASN A 93 6.56 7.79 7.57
CA ASN A 93 7.93 7.41 7.90
C ASN A 93 8.38 6.40 6.85
N ASP A 94 9.04 6.87 5.80
CA ASP A 94 9.36 6.10 4.59
C ASP A 94 10.17 4.80 4.87
N ASP A 95 10.79 4.67 6.05
CA ASP A 95 11.47 3.46 6.52
C ASP A 95 10.53 2.40 7.12
N LEU A 96 9.36 2.80 7.61
CA LEU A 96 8.38 1.95 8.32
C LEU A 96 7.05 1.79 7.56
N ASP A 97 6.54 2.84 6.91
CA ASP A 97 5.19 2.89 6.32
C ASP A 97 5.15 2.47 4.83
N TRP A 98 6.29 2.08 4.26
CA TRP A 98 6.33 1.48 2.93
C TRP A 98 5.66 0.11 2.95
N MET A 99 4.92 -0.21 1.89
CA MET A 99 4.13 -1.43 1.81
C MET A 99 4.74 -2.43 0.84
N VAL A 100 5.08 -1.98 -0.37
CA VAL A 100 5.58 -2.84 -1.46
C VAL A 100 6.63 -2.11 -2.27
N ASP A 101 7.71 -2.80 -2.60
CA ASP A 101 8.62 -2.40 -3.67
C ASP A 101 8.26 -3.16 -4.96
N LEU A 102 8.03 -2.43 -6.04
CA LEU A 102 7.60 -2.97 -7.33
C LEU A 102 8.64 -2.67 -8.41
N ALA A 103 9.18 -3.72 -9.04
CA ALA A 103 10.01 -3.58 -10.23
C ALA A 103 9.09 -3.38 -11.45
N ILE A 104 9.23 -2.24 -12.12
CA ILE A 104 8.46 -1.91 -13.33
C ILE A 104 9.28 -2.35 -14.54
N GLU A 105 8.66 -3.11 -15.43
CA GLU A 105 9.22 -3.59 -16.70
C GLU A 105 8.68 -2.79 -17.89
#